data_AF-A0A3F3HCU0-F1
#
_entry.id   AF-A0A3F3HCU0-F1
#
_cell.length_a   1.000
_cell.length_b   1.000
_cell.length_c   1.000
_cell.angle_alpha   90.00
_cell.angle_beta   90.00
_cell.angle_gamma   90.00
#
_symmetry.space_group_name_H-M   'P 1'
#
loop_
_entity.id
_entity.type
_entity.pdbx_description
1 polymer ?
#
loop_
_entity_poly.entity_id
_entity_poly.type
_entity_poly.pdbx_seq_one_letter_code
_entity_poly.pdbx_strand_id
1 'polypeptide(L)'
;MFKNKKRFVSIFGFAIVAVTTFAIVISTTSSKNKDTADSRSEAKSSSKSSSSDDSKFDGYTNTDSSNGWWLNDSTFKAGNLRFDFGKSEVVTGTDKSKILVIHAKMSNVSQKNIDSVEIYPDAIWAKQKSDNQEVDLTNVDNKLPENSAAFQEAQNFHKQLLPGQSTEVVINFELVNDSPVTVHFVGADVGQELGQKTFTIKK
;
A
#
# COMPACT_ATOMS: atom_id res chain seq x y z
N MET A 1 4.42 45.58 29.55
CA MET A 1 3.23 46.11 30.24
C MET A 1 1.99 45.49 29.57
N PHE A 2 1.29 44.60 30.29
CA PHE A 2 -0.01 43.94 29.97
C PHE A 2 -0.08 43.03 28.72
N LYS A 3 -0.76 41.86 28.69
CA LYS A 3 -1.60 41.15 29.68
C LYS A 3 -1.75 39.68 29.23
N ASN A 4 -1.58 38.77 30.19
CA ASN A 4 -2.00 37.36 30.12
C ASN A 4 -3.50 37.22 29.82
N LYS A 5 -3.89 36.21 29.04
CA LYS A 5 -5.21 35.59 29.14
C LYS A 5 -5.09 34.07 29.07
N LYS A 6 -4.96 33.45 30.24
CA LYS A 6 -5.34 32.06 30.48
C LYS A 6 -6.85 31.93 30.27
N ARG A 7 -7.31 30.91 29.56
CA ARG A 7 -8.69 30.45 29.65
C ARG A 7 -8.70 29.09 30.35
N PHE A 8 -9.25 29.11 31.55
CA PHE A 8 -9.77 27.96 32.30
C PHE A 8 -11.13 27.54 31.73
N VAL A 9 -11.64 26.41 32.26
CA VAL A 9 -13.02 25.85 32.18
C VAL A 9 -13.13 24.69 31.18
N SER A 10 -13.60 23.47 31.50
CA SER A 10 -14.26 22.93 32.69
C SER A 10 -14.00 21.43 32.82
N ILE A 11 -13.96 20.95 34.06
CA ILE A 11 -14.14 19.56 34.46
C ILE A 11 -15.59 19.14 34.16
N PHE A 12 -15.77 18.00 33.50
CA PHE A 12 -16.95 17.13 33.69
C PHE A 12 -16.45 15.70 33.84
N GLY A 13 -16.47 15.22 35.08
CA GLY A 13 -16.42 13.80 35.36
C GLY A 13 -17.79 13.19 35.08
N PHE A 14 -17.79 12.06 34.40
CA PHE A 14 -18.77 11.00 34.59
C PHE A 14 -18.04 9.67 34.46
N ALA A 15 -17.84 9.03 35.61
CA ALA A 15 -17.52 7.62 35.70
C ALA A 15 -18.81 6.82 35.50
N ILE A 16 -18.84 5.90 34.54
CA ILE A 16 -19.71 4.72 34.60
C ILE A 16 -18.89 3.52 34.15
N VAL A 17 -18.66 2.63 35.11
CA VAL A 17 -18.21 1.25 34.98
C VAL A 17 -19.31 0.44 34.32
N ALA A 18 -19.00 -0.29 33.25
CA ALA A 18 -19.80 -1.43 32.81
C ALA A 18 -18.87 -2.57 32.38
N VAL A 19 -18.61 -3.45 33.35
CA VAL A 19 -18.07 -4.79 33.14
C VAL A 19 -19.22 -5.66 32.66
N THR A 20 -19.09 -6.27 31.48
CA THR A 20 -19.85 -7.48 31.13
C THR A 20 -18.99 -8.39 30.26
N THR A 21 -18.64 -9.52 30.87
CA THR A 21 -18.13 -10.76 30.30
C THR A 21 -19.21 -11.49 29.48
N PHE A 22 -18.83 -12.62 28.86
CA PHE A 22 -19.58 -13.64 28.08
C PHE A 22 -19.50 -13.48 26.55
N ALA A 23 -19.22 -14.49 25.74
CA ALA A 23 -18.85 -15.90 25.97
C ALA A 23 -18.15 -16.43 24.71
N ILE A 24 -17.16 -17.31 24.91
CA ILE A 24 -16.56 -18.14 23.87
C ILE A 24 -17.54 -19.27 23.55
N VAL A 25 -17.98 -19.40 22.30
CA VAL A 25 -18.63 -20.62 21.78
C VAL A 25 -17.61 -21.37 20.94
N ILE A 26 -17.04 -22.43 21.50
CA ILE A 26 -16.35 -23.48 20.76
C ILE A 26 -17.41 -24.52 20.41
N SER A 27 -17.79 -24.61 19.14
CA SER A 27 -18.50 -25.78 18.62
C SER A 27 -17.49 -26.76 18.02
N THR A 28 -17.20 -27.80 18.79
CA THR A 28 -16.53 -29.02 18.36
C THR A 28 -17.52 -29.90 17.60
N THR A 29 -17.19 -30.25 16.36
CA THR A 29 -17.71 -31.47 15.72
C THR A 29 -16.53 -32.29 15.24
N SER A 30 -16.14 -33.25 16.06
CA SER A 30 -15.30 -34.37 15.66
C SER A 30 -16.16 -35.39 14.92
N SER A 31 -15.88 -35.60 13.63
CA SER A 31 -16.26 -36.83 12.93
C SER A 31 -14.97 -37.57 12.58
N LYS A 32 -14.67 -38.59 13.39
CA LYS A 32 -13.73 -39.64 13.03
C LYS A 32 -14.39 -40.52 11.98
N ASN A 33 -13.72 -40.73 10.85
CA ASN A 33 -13.68 -42.04 10.22
C ASN A 33 -12.25 -42.28 9.75
N LYS A 34 -11.68 -43.38 10.25
CA LYS A 34 -10.45 -44.00 9.74
C LYS A 34 -10.82 -44.71 8.44
N ASP A 35 -9.97 -44.58 7.43
CA ASP A 35 -9.41 -45.76 6.77
C ASP A 35 -8.07 -45.39 6.12
N THR A 36 -7.21 -46.41 6.05
CA THR A 36 -5.76 -46.33 5.91
C THR A 36 -5.38 -46.81 4.51
N ALA A 37 -4.50 -46.09 3.81
CA ALA A 37 -3.30 -46.61 3.12
C ALA A 37 -2.82 -45.66 1.99
N ASP A 38 -1.68 -45.05 2.28
CA ASP A 38 -0.47 -44.94 1.44
C ASP A 38 -0.56 -44.43 0.00
N SER A 39 0.01 -43.25 -0.24
CA SER A 39 1.22 -43.07 -1.08
C SER A 39 1.41 -41.60 -1.46
N ARG A 40 2.62 -41.09 -1.14
CA ARG A 40 3.35 -39.96 -1.76
C ARG A 40 2.53 -38.96 -2.60
N SER A 41 2.46 -37.72 -2.11
CA SER A 41 2.27 -36.57 -2.98
C SER A 41 3.20 -35.45 -2.52
N GLU A 42 4.00 -35.00 -3.47
CA GLU A 42 4.98 -33.94 -3.36
C GLU A 42 4.39 -32.70 -2.70
N ALA A 43 5.17 -32.10 -1.80
CA ALA A 43 4.86 -30.81 -1.21
C ALA A 43 4.87 -29.72 -2.30
N LYS A 44 3.72 -29.55 -2.98
CA LYS A 44 3.40 -28.29 -3.64
C LYS A 44 3.21 -27.24 -2.54
N SER A 45 4.26 -26.47 -2.28
CA SER A 45 4.13 -25.14 -1.68
C SER A 45 3.21 -24.32 -2.57
N SER A 46 1.91 -24.39 -2.32
CA SER A 46 0.96 -23.41 -2.84
C SER A 46 1.10 -22.17 -1.97
N SER A 47 1.96 -21.24 -2.39
CA SER A 47 1.82 -19.85 -2.00
C SER A 47 0.47 -19.38 -2.53
N LYS A 48 -0.55 -19.47 -1.68
CA LYS A 48 -1.88 -18.95 -1.96
C LYS A 48 -1.76 -17.44 -1.94
N SER A 49 -1.42 -16.86 -3.08
CA SER A 49 -1.53 -15.43 -3.34
C SER A 49 -2.99 -15.05 -3.16
N SER A 50 -3.35 -14.55 -2.00
CA SER A 50 -4.66 -13.97 -1.76
C SER A 50 -4.69 -12.61 -2.45
N SER A 51 -5.24 -12.56 -3.66
CA SER A 51 -5.60 -11.31 -4.32
C SER A 51 -6.57 -10.56 -3.41
N SER A 52 -6.17 -9.38 -2.95
CA SER A 52 -7.06 -8.44 -2.26
C SER A 52 -8.06 -7.87 -3.26
N ASP A 53 -9.33 -7.80 -2.87
CA ASP A 53 -10.34 -7.00 -3.56
C ASP A 53 -10.00 -5.54 -3.27
N ASP A 54 -9.04 -5.01 -4.02
CA ASP A 54 -8.63 -3.62 -3.88
C ASP A 54 -9.74 -2.73 -4.46
N SER A 55 -10.12 -1.69 -3.71
CA SER A 55 -11.08 -0.69 -4.16
C SER A 55 -10.58 0.01 -5.44
N LYS A 56 -11.51 0.53 -6.26
CA LYS A 56 -11.16 1.46 -7.34
C LYS A 56 -10.55 2.73 -6.75
N PHE A 57 -9.77 3.51 -7.52
CA PHE A 57 -9.31 4.78 -6.98
C PHE A 57 -10.52 5.72 -6.80
N ASP A 58 -10.57 6.38 -5.66
CA ASP A 58 -11.55 7.40 -5.37
C ASP A 58 -11.02 8.75 -5.87
N GLY A 59 -11.91 9.59 -6.41
CA GLY A 59 -11.61 10.98 -6.74
C GLY A 59 -11.20 11.29 -8.19
N TYR A 60 -11.56 10.47 -9.19
CA TYR A 60 -11.22 10.77 -10.59
C TYR A 60 -11.76 12.09 -11.10
N THR A 61 -10.87 13.05 -11.37
CA THR A 61 -11.09 14.09 -12.37
C THR A 61 -9.76 14.62 -12.89
N ASN A 62 -9.09 13.89 -13.80
CA ASN A 62 -8.37 14.54 -14.90
C ASN A 62 -7.90 13.51 -15.93
N THR A 63 -8.71 13.08 -16.89
CA THR A 63 -8.23 12.23 -18.01
C THR A 63 -7.45 13.02 -19.07
N ASP A 64 -7.40 14.34 -18.94
CA ASP A 64 -6.93 15.24 -20.00
C ASP A 64 -6.26 16.48 -19.39
N SER A 65 -5.10 16.30 -18.75
CA SER A 65 -4.31 17.44 -18.29
C SER A 65 -3.36 17.87 -19.40
N SER A 66 -3.41 19.17 -19.73
CA SER A 66 -2.45 19.86 -20.62
C SER A 66 -0.98 19.66 -20.23
N ASN A 67 -0.76 19.23 -18.99
CA ASN A 67 0.51 19.01 -18.30
C ASN A 67 0.92 17.52 -18.31
N GLY A 68 0.07 16.62 -18.81
CA GLY A 68 0.39 15.21 -19.02
C GLY A 68 0.35 14.33 -17.76
N TRP A 69 -0.22 14.80 -16.66
CA TRP A 69 -0.45 14.05 -15.43
C TRP A 69 -1.91 13.65 -15.26
N TRP A 70 -2.20 12.40 -14.96
CA TRP A 70 -3.59 11.94 -14.79
C TRP A 70 -3.69 10.62 -14.03
N LEU A 71 -4.87 10.33 -13.50
CA LEU A 71 -5.19 9.08 -12.80
C LEU A 71 -6.51 8.50 -13.32
N ASN A 72 -6.58 7.17 -13.49
CA ASN A 72 -7.79 6.40 -13.79
C ASN A 72 -7.87 5.09 -12.97
N ASP A 73 -8.86 4.23 -13.23
CA ASP A 73 -9.13 2.93 -12.55
C ASP A 73 -7.90 2.05 -12.28
N SER A 74 -6.89 2.10 -13.12
CA SER A 74 -5.73 1.21 -13.04
C SER A 74 -4.41 1.88 -13.35
N THR A 75 -4.43 3.13 -13.79
CA THR A 75 -3.25 3.76 -14.38
C THR A 75 -3.05 5.15 -13.84
N PHE A 76 -1.80 5.43 -13.47
CA PHE A 76 -1.32 6.76 -13.11
C PHE A 76 -0.28 7.21 -14.12
N LYS A 77 -0.48 8.38 -14.72
CA LYS A 77 0.53 9.03 -15.57
C LYS A 77 1.14 10.20 -14.81
N ALA A 78 2.44 10.15 -14.59
CA ALA A 78 3.25 11.20 -13.98
C ALA A 78 4.19 11.79 -15.04
N GLY A 79 3.69 12.78 -15.79
CA GLY A 79 4.44 13.43 -16.86
C GLY A 79 4.87 12.46 -17.96
N ASN A 80 6.15 12.08 -17.96
CA ASN A 80 6.78 11.19 -18.95
C ASN A 80 6.74 9.70 -18.57
N LEU A 81 6.29 9.37 -17.36
CA LEU A 81 6.11 7.99 -16.91
C LEU A 81 4.63 7.64 -16.80
N ARG A 82 4.30 6.40 -17.15
CA ARG A 82 2.98 5.80 -16.94
C ARG A 82 3.14 4.53 -16.10
N PHE A 83 2.34 4.41 -15.05
CA PHE A 83 2.28 3.27 -14.16
C PHE A 83 0.95 2.57 -14.37
N ASP A 84 0.98 1.35 -14.90
CA ASP A 84 -0.18 0.48 -14.98
C ASP A 84 -0.15 -0.47 -13.77
N PHE A 85 -1.02 -0.23 -12.79
CA PHE A 85 -1.06 -0.99 -11.53
C PHE A 85 -1.63 -2.38 -11.73
N GLY A 86 -0.93 -3.36 -11.15
CA GLY A 86 -1.31 -4.76 -11.10
C GLY A 86 -1.82 -5.16 -9.72
N LYS A 87 -1.37 -6.33 -9.26
CA LYS A 87 -1.71 -6.86 -7.93
C LYS A 87 -1.00 -6.09 -6.82
N SER A 88 -1.58 -6.14 -5.63
CA SER A 88 -0.91 -5.80 -4.38
C SER A 88 -0.77 -7.04 -3.49
N GLU A 89 0.22 -7.02 -2.59
CA GLU A 89 0.42 -8.05 -1.57
C GLU A 89 1.12 -7.50 -0.34
N VAL A 90 1.03 -8.21 0.78
CA VAL A 90 1.79 -7.88 2.00
C VAL A 90 2.94 -8.87 2.12
N VAL A 91 4.16 -8.34 2.10
CA VAL A 91 5.39 -9.12 2.24
C VAL A 91 5.95 -8.93 3.64
N THR A 92 6.62 -9.95 4.16
CA THR A 92 7.39 -9.83 5.41
C THR A 92 8.83 -9.45 5.05
N GLY A 93 9.28 -8.30 5.54
CA GLY A 93 10.62 -7.79 5.31
C GLY A 93 11.72 -8.60 6.01
N THR A 94 12.98 -8.27 5.69
CA THR A 94 14.17 -8.91 6.27
C THR A 94 14.27 -8.70 7.79
N ASP A 95 13.72 -7.61 8.30
CA ASP A 95 13.62 -7.27 9.73
C ASP A 95 12.29 -7.71 10.38
N LYS A 96 11.48 -8.51 9.68
CA LYS A 96 10.12 -8.94 10.06
C LYS A 96 9.06 -7.84 10.03
N SER A 97 9.37 -6.65 9.52
CA SER A 97 8.35 -5.64 9.20
C SER A 97 7.32 -6.19 8.20
N LYS A 98 6.12 -5.61 8.20
CA LYS A 98 5.11 -5.88 7.19
C LYS A 98 5.16 -4.76 6.18
N ILE A 99 5.22 -5.12 4.90
CA ILE A 99 5.40 -4.17 3.80
C ILE A 99 4.27 -4.39 2.81
N LEU A 100 3.46 -3.36 2.56
CA LEU A 100 2.55 -3.37 1.42
C LEU A 100 3.38 -3.19 0.15
N VAL A 101 3.23 -4.11 -0.80
CA VAL A 101 3.85 -4.08 -2.11
C VAL A 101 2.75 -3.95 -3.16
N ILE A 102 2.85 -2.95 -4.03
CA ILE A 102 1.93 -2.70 -5.14
C ILE A 102 2.76 -2.82 -6.42
N HIS A 103 2.50 -3.87 -7.19
CA HIS A 103 3.17 -4.12 -8.45
C HIS A 103 2.61 -3.19 -9.53
N ALA A 104 3.48 -2.68 -10.39
CA ALA A 104 3.08 -1.89 -11.55
C ALA A 104 4.04 -2.11 -12.72
N LYS A 105 3.53 -1.94 -13.92
CA LYS A 105 4.36 -1.77 -15.11
C LYS A 105 4.60 -0.29 -15.34
N MET A 106 5.86 0.13 -15.28
CA MET A 106 6.30 1.49 -15.58
C MET A 106 6.70 1.60 -17.04
N SER A 107 6.12 2.54 -17.77
CA SER A 107 6.40 2.81 -19.18
C SER A 107 6.92 4.24 -19.36
N ASN A 108 7.99 4.39 -20.14
CA ASN A 108 8.44 5.70 -20.62
C ASN A 108 7.64 6.08 -21.87
N VAL A 109 6.75 7.05 -21.71
CA VAL A 109 5.86 7.52 -22.79
C VAL A 109 6.41 8.76 -23.52
N SER A 110 7.67 9.11 -23.26
CA SER A 110 8.38 10.19 -23.94
C SER A 110 9.29 9.68 -25.06
N GLN A 111 9.92 10.62 -25.76
CA GLN A 111 10.93 10.34 -26.80
C GLN A 111 12.38 10.44 -26.28
N LYS A 112 12.58 10.55 -24.96
CA LYS A 112 13.90 10.71 -24.33
C LYS A 112 14.11 9.64 -23.28
N ASN A 113 15.37 9.31 -22.99
CA ASN A 113 15.68 8.46 -21.85
C ASN A 113 15.22 9.17 -20.56
N ILE A 114 14.62 8.42 -19.64
CA ILE A 114 14.14 8.94 -18.36
C ILE A 114 14.90 8.26 -17.22
N ASP A 115 15.37 9.06 -16.28
CA ASP A 115 15.77 8.58 -14.96
C ASP A 115 14.52 8.51 -14.07
N SER A 116 14.20 7.32 -13.58
CA SER A 116 12.99 7.07 -12.79
C SER A 116 13.23 7.19 -11.28
N VAL A 117 14.45 7.49 -10.82
CA VAL A 117 14.84 7.48 -9.40
C VAL A 117 14.05 8.49 -8.56
N GLU A 118 13.52 9.55 -9.15
CA GLU A 118 13.03 10.72 -8.40
C GLU A 118 11.51 10.97 -8.49
N ILE A 119 10.76 10.25 -9.34
CA ILE A 119 9.33 10.55 -9.50
C ILE A 119 8.48 9.94 -8.38
N TYR A 120 8.97 8.87 -7.76
CA TYR A 120 8.20 8.03 -6.86
C TYR A 120 7.74 8.69 -5.54
N PRO A 121 8.65 9.23 -4.69
CA PRO A 121 8.25 9.67 -3.35
C PRO A 121 7.41 10.96 -3.33
N ASP A 122 7.56 11.81 -4.36
CA ASP A 122 6.84 13.08 -4.42
C ASP A 122 5.45 12.94 -5.06
N ALA A 123 5.29 11.98 -5.98
CA ALA A 123 4.04 11.80 -6.72
C ALA A 123 3.09 10.77 -6.07
N ILE A 124 3.64 9.83 -5.29
CA ILE A 124 2.88 8.73 -4.69
C ILE A 124 3.33 8.56 -3.24
N TRP A 125 2.40 8.80 -2.32
CA TRP A 125 2.65 8.66 -0.88
C TRP A 125 1.48 7.95 -0.21
N ALA A 126 1.68 7.40 0.98
CA ALA A 126 0.66 6.63 1.66
C ALA A 126 0.53 7.03 3.12
N LYS A 127 -0.68 6.85 3.64
CA LYS A 127 -1.00 7.04 5.05
C LYS A 127 -1.71 5.83 5.62
N GLN A 128 -1.47 5.58 6.90
CA GLN A 128 -2.16 4.55 7.66
C GLN A 128 -2.63 5.10 9.00
N LYS A 129 -3.87 4.76 9.37
CA LYS A 129 -4.39 5.11 10.68
C LYS A 129 -3.76 4.24 11.75
N SER A 130 -3.49 4.84 12.89
CA SER A 130 -3.16 4.22 14.18
C SER A 130 -4.20 4.66 15.21
N ASP A 131 -4.15 4.12 16.42
CA ASP A 131 -5.18 4.32 17.46
C ASP A 131 -5.57 5.79 17.69
N ASN A 132 -4.63 6.72 17.59
CA ASN A 132 -4.85 8.14 17.85
C ASN A 132 -4.28 9.09 16.78
N GLN A 133 -3.70 8.58 15.70
CA GLN A 133 -2.97 9.39 14.71
C GLN A 133 -3.11 8.80 13.31
N GLU A 134 -2.98 9.65 12.29
CA GLU A 134 -2.70 9.22 10.92
C GLU A 134 -1.19 9.35 10.69
N VAL A 135 -0.56 8.28 10.21
CA VAL A 135 0.89 8.18 10.07
C VAL A 135 1.24 8.11 8.58
N ASP A 136 2.16 8.97 8.15
CA ASP A 136 2.76 8.88 6.82
C ASP A 136 3.66 7.64 6.76
N LEU A 137 3.47 6.82 5.73
CA LEU A 137 4.24 5.61 5.54
C LEU A 137 5.50 5.88 4.73
N THR A 138 6.56 5.15 5.07
CA THR A 138 7.85 5.27 4.41
C THR A 138 8.06 4.15 3.39
N ASN A 139 8.73 4.50 2.30
CA ASN A 139 9.24 3.54 1.33
C ASN A 139 10.48 2.83 1.88
N VAL A 140 10.58 1.51 1.65
CA VAL A 140 11.56 0.65 2.33
C VAL A 140 12.11 -0.46 1.42
N ASP A 141 12.62 -0.09 0.25
CA ASP A 141 13.23 -1.02 -0.72
C ASP A 141 14.27 -1.92 -0.08
N ASN A 142 15.09 -1.37 0.83
CA ASN A 142 16.15 -2.07 1.55
C ASN A 142 15.66 -3.10 2.57
N LYS A 143 14.37 -3.11 2.91
CA LYS A 143 13.75 -4.10 3.80
C LYS A 143 13.10 -5.25 3.05
N LEU A 144 12.93 -5.16 1.74
CA LEU A 144 12.42 -6.27 0.93
C LEU A 144 13.44 -7.42 0.90
N PRO A 145 13.00 -8.70 0.91
CA PRO A 145 13.92 -9.82 0.79
C PRO A 145 14.69 -9.76 -0.54
N GLU A 146 16.02 -9.82 -0.51
CA GLU A 146 16.87 -9.62 -1.69
C GLU A 146 16.59 -10.60 -2.86
N ASN A 147 16.15 -11.81 -2.52
CA ASN A 147 15.77 -12.85 -3.48
C ASN A 147 14.31 -12.77 -3.96
N SER A 148 13.54 -11.77 -3.52
CA SER A 148 12.15 -11.57 -3.93
C SER A 148 12.04 -10.83 -5.25
N ALA A 149 10.98 -11.12 -6.01
CA ALA A 149 10.64 -10.36 -7.22
C ALA A 149 10.42 -8.87 -6.90
N ALA A 150 9.75 -8.58 -5.77
CA ALA A 150 9.52 -7.21 -5.32
C ALA A 150 10.83 -6.42 -5.15
N PHE A 151 11.88 -7.01 -4.54
CA PHE A 151 13.17 -6.33 -4.46
C PHE A 151 13.76 -6.05 -5.84
N GLN A 152 13.76 -7.02 -6.75
CA GLN A 152 14.30 -6.82 -8.11
C GLN A 152 13.52 -5.76 -8.91
N GLU A 153 12.20 -5.71 -8.72
CA GLU A 153 11.33 -4.70 -9.32
C GLU A 153 11.56 -3.31 -8.71
N ALA A 154 11.81 -3.21 -7.40
CA ALA A 154 12.16 -1.94 -6.75
C ALA A 154 13.46 -1.37 -7.35
N GLN A 155 14.45 -2.22 -7.58
CA GLN A 155 15.73 -1.83 -8.18
C GLN A 155 15.59 -1.29 -9.62
N ASN A 156 14.46 -1.51 -10.31
CA ASN A 156 14.24 -0.98 -11.64
C ASN A 156 13.99 0.54 -11.65
N PHE A 157 13.59 1.15 -10.52
CA PHE A 157 13.55 2.61 -10.39
C PHE A 157 14.93 3.25 -10.54
N HIS A 158 16.00 2.53 -10.19
CA HIS A 158 17.40 2.98 -10.30
C HIS A 158 18.04 2.77 -11.68
N LYS A 159 17.24 2.40 -12.68
CA LYS A 159 17.71 2.18 -14.05
C LYS A 159 17.12 3.22 -14.97
N GLN A 160 17.90 3.63 -15.96
CA GLN A 160 17.40 4.51 -17.00
C GLN A 160 16.41 3.76 -17.90
N LEU A 161 15.21 4.31 -18.07
CA LEU A 161 14.19 3.74 -18.94
C LEU A 161 14.23 4.40 -20.33
N LEU A 162 14.50 3.61 -21.36
CA LEU A 162 14.61 4.08 -22.75
C LEU A 162 13.23 4.48 -23.33
N PRO A 163 13.19 5.33 -24.37
CA PRO A 163 11.96 5.75 -25.04
C PRO A 163 11.07 4.57 -25.44
N GLY A 164 9.79 4.63 -25.07
CA GLY A 164 8.79 3.62 -25.42
C GLY A 164 8.95 2.27 -24.70
N GLN A 165 9.99 2.09 -23.89
CA GLN A 165 10.20 0.85 -23.15
C GLN A 165 9.39 0.80 -21.86
N SER A 166 9.19 -0.41 -21.35
CA SER A 166 8.52 -0.68 -20.09
C SER A 166 9.32 -1.63 -19.22
N THR A 167 9.15 -1.53 -17.91
CA THR A 167 9.75 -2.42 -16.92
C THR A 167 8.79 -2.61 -15.75
N GLU A 168 8.89 -3.74 -15.06
CA GLU A 168 8.12 -3.99 -13.84
C GLU A 168 8.76 -3.25 -12.67
N VAL A 169 7.95 -2.61 -11.84
CA VAL A 169 8.36 -1.87 -10.66
C VAL A 169 7.44 -2.18 -9.48
N VAL A 170 7.90 -1.91 -8.27
CA VAL A 170 7.04 -1.95 -7.09
C VAL A 170 7.04 -0.64 -6.33
N ILE A 171 5.84 -0.25 -5.94
CA ILE A 171 5.58 0.76 -4.92
C ILE A 171 5.45 0.02 -3.60
N ASN A 172 6.18 0.43 -2.58
CA ASN A 172 6.18 -0.28 -1.30
C ASN A 172 6.14 0.65 -0.10
N PHE A 173 5.39 0.28 0.93
CA PHE A 173 5.23 1.05 2.15
C PHE A 173 5.34 0.16 3.38
N GLU A 174 6.17 0.54 4.34
CA GLU A 174 6.23 -0.14 5.64
C GLU A 174 4.94 0.13 6.42
N LEU A 175 4.28 -0.93 6.86
CA LEU A 175 3.03 -0.87 7.61
C LEU A 175 3.31 -0.67 9.09
N VAL A 176 2.55 0.21 9.74
CA VAL A 176 2.58 0.40 11.18
C VAL A 176 1.61 -0.51 11.94
N ASN A 177 0.55 -1.00 11.28
CA ASN A 177 -0.41 -1.96 11.83
C ASN A 177 -1.26 -2.62 10.71
N ASP A 178 -2.36 -3.30 11.07
CA ASP A 178 -3.25 -4.02 10.15
C ASP A 178 -4.40 -3.14 9.59
N SER A 179 -4.45 -1.84 9.89
CA SER A 179 -5.49 -0.94 9.37
C SER A 179 -5.33 -0.75 7.86
N PRO A 180 -6.40 -0.41 7.13
CA PRO A 180 -6.29 -0.07 5.71
C PRO A 180 -5.28 1.06 5.45
N VAL A 181 -4.58 0.96 4.34
CA VAL A 181 -3.62 1.96 3.86
C VAL A 181 -4.28 2.79 2.78
N THR A 182 -4.19 4.12 2.86
CA THR A 182 -4.65 5.02 1.79
C THR A 182 -3.44 5.53 1.04
N VAL A 183 -3.35 5.21 -0.24
CA VAL A 183 -2.29 5.66 -1.15
C VAL A 183 -2.83 6.82 -1.97
N HIS A 184 -2.12 7.94 -1.98
CA HIS A 184 -2.48 9.17 -2.63
C HIS A 184 -1.61 9.41 -3.87
N PHE A 185 -2.21 9.99 -4.89
CA PHE A 185 -1.57 10.31 -6.17
C PHE A 185 -1.69 11.79 -6.40
N VAL A 186 -0.57 12.47 -6.60
CA VAL A 186 -0.54 13.92 -6.82
C VAL A 186 -0.09 14.27 -8.25
N GLY A 187 -0.55 15.43 -8.71
CA GLY A 187 -0.24 16.00 -10.02
C GLY A 187 1.09 16.75 -10.03
N ALA A 188 1.34 17.43 -11.15
CA ALA A 188 2.53 18.26 -11.33
C ALA A 188 2.56 19.49 -10.41
N ASP A 189 1.39 19.99 -10.04
CA ASP A 189 1.26 21.16 -9.19
C ASP A 189 1.31 20.74 -7.72
N VAL A 190 2.10 21.46 -6.91
CA VAL A 190 2.29 21.16 -5.48
C VAL A 190 0.94 21.10 -4.77
N GLY A 191 0.63 19.93 -4.18
CA GLY A 191 -0.61 19.71 -3.44
C GLY A 191 -1.85 19.44 -4.29
N GLN A 192 -1.72 19.31 -5.62
CA GLN A 192 -2.83 18.88 -6.46
C GLN A 192 -3.03 17.37 -6.32
N GLU A 193 -3.97 16.95 -5.48
CA GLU A 193 -4.38 15.56 -5.41
C GLU A 193 -5.20 15.16 -6.65
N LEU A 194 -4.78 14.09 -7.33
CA LEU A 194 -5.47 13.52 -8.48
C LEU A 194 -6.44 12.39 -8.10
N GLY A 195 -6.24 11.82 -6.91
CA GLY A 195 -7.08 10.78 -6.33
C GLY A 195 -6.30 9.92 -5.36
N GLN A 196 -7.00 8.96 -4.77
CA GLN A 196 -6.45 8.07 -3.76
C GLN A 196 -7.03 6.66 -3.90
N LYS A 197 -6.37 5.66 -3.34
CA LYS A 197 -6.87 4.29 -3.28
C LYS A 197 -6.61 3.68 -1.93
N THR A 198 -7.64 3.04 -1.37
CA THR A 198 -7.52 2.34 -0.09
C THR A 198 -7.29 0.85 -0.31
N PHE A 199 -6.19 0.36 0.26
CA PHE A 199 -5.79 -1.05 0.28
C PHE A 199 -6.14 -1.64 1.64
N THR A 200 -6.93 -2.73 1.62
CA THR A 200 -7.24 -3.47 2.85
C THR A 200 -6.13 -4.47 3.13
N ILE A 201 -5.51 -4.36 4.30
CA ILE A 201 -4.46 -5.29 4.73
C ILE A 201 -5.14 -6.58 5.24
N LYS A 202 -5.04 -7.65 4.45
CA LYS A 202 -5.50 -8.98 4.87
C LYS A 202 -4.47 -9.57 5.84
N LYS A 203 -4.95 -10.09 6.97
CA LYS A 203 -4.13 -10.81 7.95
C LYS A 203 -3.69 -12.18 7.43
#